data_AF-A0A2H6EPM9-F1
#
_entry.id   AF-A0A2H6EPM9-F1
#
_cell.length_a   1.000
_cell.length_b   1.000
_cell.length_c   1.000
_cell.angle_alpha   90.00
_cell.angle_beta   90.00
_cell.angle_gamma   90.00
#
_symmetry.space_group_name_H-M   'P 1'
#
loop_
_entity.id
_entity.type
_entity.pdbx_description
1 polymer ?
#
loop_
_entity_poly.entity_id
_entity_poly.type
_entity_poly.pdbx_seq_one_letter_code
_entity_poly.pdbx_strand_id
1 'polypeptide(L)'
;MKLNILITILFVLSLLNLSINAQETNKDKELKEKLESVKNKYNNKLLINENLEKDVLDQLNETLRKDLLLIKLNDKDEYENLLYDYLYKFKRYPSYTDKQYARRSEQQRITELEIVVKATTLRYKNADKKSKEKYMTRLKRALNKLFDLKEERRKNQINELEKKLENLKKGLSVRAENKKEIVNQRIKELLNGGNYFNWE
;
A
#
# COMPACT_ATOMS: atom_id res chain seq x y z
N MET A 1 62.22 -15.88 24.56
CA MET A 1 61.04 -15.38 25.32
C MET A 1 60.08 -14.52 24.48
N LYS A 2 60.55 -13.69 23.53
CA LYS A 2 59.66 -12.81 22.72
C LYS A 2 58.77 -13.54 21.69
N LEU A 3 59.17 -14.71 21.19
CA LEU A 3 58.42 -15.44 20.16
C LEU A 3 57.13 -16.10 20.69
N ASN A 4 57.16 -16.66 21.90
CA ASN A 4 55.98 -17.32 22.49
C ASN A 4 54.86 -16.33 22.81
N ILE A 5 55.19 -15.09 23.16
CA ILE A 5 54.20 -14.03 23.46
C ILE A 5 53.47 -13.59 22.17
N LEU A 6 54.17 -13.55 21.04
CA LEU A 6 53.57 -13.16 19.76
C LEU A 6 52.56 -14.20 19.26
N ILE A 7 52.84 -15.49 19.47
CA ILE A 7 51.97 -16.60 19.06
C ILE A 7 50.68 -16.62 19.90
N THR A 8 50.76 -16.39 21.22
CA THR A 8 49.54 -16.30 22.05
C THR A 8 48.69 -15.09 21.69
N ILE A 9 49.28 -13.94 21.37
CA ILE A 9 48.53 -12.76 20.95
C ILE A 9 47.78 -13.02 19.63
N LEU A 10 48.44 -13.66 18.65
CA LEU A 10 47.81 -14.04 17.38
C LEU A 10 46.67 -15.05 17.56
N PHE A 11 46.82 -16.01 18.48
CA PHE A 11 45.78 -17.01 18.76
C PHE A 11 44.57 -16.41 19.50
N VAL A 12 44.79 -15.46 20.42
CA VAL A 12 43.71 -14.74 21.10
C VAL A 12 42.96 -13.83 20.12
N LEU A 13 43.68 -13.16 19.20
CA LEU A 13 43.06 -12.34 18.14
C LEU A 13 42.25 -13.17 17.14
N SER A 14 42.68 -14.39 16.80
CA SER A 14 41.90 -15.27 15.92
C SER A 14 40.62 -15.77 16.60
N LEU A 15 40.69 -16.12 17.90
CA LEU A 15 39.52 -16.53 18.69
C LEU A 15 38.52 -15.39 18.91
N LEU A 16 39.00 -14.15 19.07
CA LEU A 16 38.15 -12.95 19.14
C LEU A 16 37.45 -12.69 17.81
N ASN A 17 38.13 -12.83 16.67
CA ASN A 17 37.52 -12.68 15.34
C ASN A 17 36.47 -13.77 15.04
N LEU A 18 36.68 -15.01 15.48
CA LEU A 18 35.69 -16.08 15.35
C LEU A 18 34.43 -15.82 16.19
N SER A 19 34.57 -15.24 17.38
CA SER A 19 33.44 -14.94 18.27
C SER A 19 32.58 -13.77 17.77
N ILE A 20 33.20 -12.75 17.17
CA ILE A 20 32.50 -11.59 16.59
C ILE A 20 31.70 -12.01 15.34
N ASN A 21 32.29 -12.83 14.44
CA ASN A 21 31.58 -13.37 13.28
C ASN A 21 30.43 -14.32 13.65
N ALA A 22 30.58 -15.11 14.73
CA ALA A 22 29.53 -15.99 15.23
C ALA A 22 28.34 -15.22 15.84
N GLN A 23 28.57 -14.04 16.42
CA GLN A 23 27.50 -13.18 16.95
C GLN A 23 26.77 -12.38 15.86
N GLU A 24 27.46 -11.95 14.80
CA GLU A 24 26.83 -11.28 13.65
C GLU A 24 25.93 -12.24 12.86
N THR A 25 26.39 -13.47 12.62
CA THR A 25 25.60 -14.50 11.90
C THR A 25 24.32 -14.91 12.64
N ASN A 26 24.32 -14.89 13.98
CA ASN A 26 23.15 -15.27 14.77
C ASN A 26 22.10 -14.15 14.84
N LYS A 27 22.54 -12.87 14.93
CA LYS A 27 21.63 -11.71 14.84
C LYS A 27 21.00 -11.58 13.46
N ASP A 28 21.75 -11.83 12.39
CA ASP A 28 21.23 -11.81 11.03
C ASP A 28 20.23 -12.93 10.76
N LYS A 29 20.43 -14.11 11.38
CA LYS A 29 19.49 -15.22 11.31
C LYS A 29 18.20 -14.92 12.07
N GLU A 30 18.29 -14.38 13.28
CA GLU A 30 17.13 -13.97 14.08
C GLU A 30 16.33 -12.84 13.39
N LEU A 31 17.03 -11.89 12.77
CA LEU A 31 16.40 -10.80 12.00
C LEU A 31 15.70 -11.33 10.74
N LYS A 32 16.30 -12.30 10.04
CA LYS A 32 15.67 -12.98 8.90
C LYS A 32 14.45 -13.78 9.31
N GLU A 33 14.50 -14.54 10.39
CA GLU A 33 13.34 -15.30 10.91
C GLU A 33 12.22 -14.36 11.38
N LYS A 34 12.56 -13.23 12.02
CA LYS A 34 11.59 -12.17 12.36
C LYS A 34 10.97 -11.55 11.10
N LEU A 35 11.76 -11.20 10.09
CA LEU A 35 11.28 -10.68 8.80
C LEU A 35 10.37 -11.68 8.07
N GLU A 36 10.71 -12.97 8.08
CA GLU A 36 9.93 -14.01 7.43
C GLU A 36 8.62 -14.31 8.20
N SER A 37 8.66 -14.26 9.54
CA SER A 37 7.45 -14.37 10.37
C SER A 37 6.52 -13.16 10.21
N VAL A 38 7.08 -11.96 10.02
CA VAL A 38 6.32 -10.74 9.71
C VAL A 38 5.69 -10.84 8.32
N LYS A 39 6.46 -11.27 7.30
CA LYS A 39 5.89 -11.56 5.97
C LYS A 39 4.74 -12.57 6.04
N ASN A 40 4.89 -13.66 6.80
CA ASN A 40 3.84 -14.66 6.96
C ASN A 40 2.63 -14.16 7.77
N LYS A 41 2.83 -13.27 8.75
CA LYS A 41 1.75 -12.67 9.55
C LYS A 41 0.91 -11.65 8.75
N TYR A 42 1.51 -11.01 7.75
CA TYR A 42 0.81 -10.10 6.82
C TYR A 42 0.42 -10.77 5.49
N ASN A 43 0.88 -11.98 5.21
CA ASN A 43 0.39 -12.86 4.13
C ASN A 43 -0.92 -13.57 4.50
N ASN A 44 -1.82 -12.89 5.23
CA ASN A 44 -3.25 -13.17 5.12
C ASN A 44 -3.74 -12.64 3.77
N LYS A 45 -3.14 -13.13 2.67
CA LYS A 45 -3.69 -13.00 1.32
C LYS A 45 -5.00 -13.76 1.43
N LEU A 46 -6.11 -13.03 1.55
CA LEU A 46 -7.45 -13.62 1.62
C LEU A 46 -7.52 -14.58 0.44
N LEU A 47 -7.55 -15.89 0.71
CA LEU A 47 -7.50 -16.89 -0.34
C LEU A 47 -8.70 -16.64 -1.25
N ILE A 48 -8.43 -16.20 -2.48
CA ILE A 48 -9.47 -16.00 -3.46
C ILE A 48 -10.01 -17.39 -3.77
N ASN A 49 -11.18 -17.71 -3.23
CA ASN A 49 -11.85 -18.95 -3.55
C ASN A 49 -12.51 -18.84 -4.94
N GLU A 50 -12.81 -19.99 -5.54
CA GLU A 50 -13.31 -20.08 -6.92
C GLU A 50 -14.63 -19.32 -7.12
N ASN A 51 -15.50 -19.30 -6.12
CA ASN A 51 -16.77 -18.57 -6.17
C ASN A 51 -16.52 -17.06 -6.24
N LEU A 52 -15.64 -16.55 -5.37
CA LEU A 52 -15.29 -15.14 -5.34
C LEU A 52 -14.64 -14.72 -6.65
N GLU A 53 -13.70 -15.51 -7.17
CA GLU A 53 -13.09 -15.29 -8.48
C GLU A 53 -14.15 -15.17 -9.57
N LYS A 54 -15.07 -16.15 -9.64
CA LYS A 54 -16.14 -16.16 -10.65
C LYS A 54 -17.00 -14.91 -10.57
N ASP A 55 -17.42 -14.51 -9.37
CA ASP A 55 -18.24 -13.31 -9.15
C ASP A 55 -17.57 -12.05 -9.69
N VAL A 56 -16.24 -11.90 -9.54
CA VAL A 56 -15.50 -10.76 -10.10
C VAL A 56 -15.47 -10.82 -11.61
N LEU A 57 -15.11 -11.99 -12.14
CA LEU A 57 -14.92 -12.17 -13.57
C LEU A 57 -16.23 -11.89 -14.31
N ASP A 58 -17.37 -12.24 -13.72
CA ASP A 58 -18.70 -11.99 -14.27
C ASP A 58 -19.08 -10.51 -14.31
N GLN A 59 -18.51 -9.68 -13.45
CA GLN A 59 -18.69 -8.22 -13.48
C GLN A 59 -17.78 -7.52 -14.49
N LEU A 60 -16.69 -8.17 -14.91
CA LEU A 60 -15.76 -7.62 -15.90
C LEU A 60 -16.32 -7.74 -17.32
N ASN A 61 -16.06 -6.70 -18.13
CA ASN A 61 -16.25 -6.81 -19.56
C ASN A 61 -15.32 -7.88 -20.15
N GLU A 62 -15.71 -8.42 -21.31
CA GLU A 62 -15.05 -9.55 -21.94
C GLU A 62 -13.55 -9.32 -22.18
N THR A 63 -13.17 -8.10 -22.56
CA THR A 63 -11.77 -7.75 -22.83
C THR A 63 -10.92 -7.78 -21.56
N LEU A 64 -11.39 -7.14 -20.49
CA LEU A 64 -10.68 -7.13 -19.20
C LEU A 64 -10.61 -8.54 -18.58
N ARG A 65 -11.69 -9.33 -18.71
CA ARG A 65 -11.70 -10.72 -18.26
C ARG A 65 -10.61 -11.54 -18.95
N LYS A 66 -10.49 -11.43 -20.28
CA LYS A 66 -9.44 -12.08 -21.08
C LYS A 66 -8.04 -11.58 -20.71
N ASP A 67 -7.88 -10.27 -20.46
CA ASP A 67 -6.61 -9.69 -20.03
C ASP A 67 -6.18 -10.24 -18.66
N LEU A 68 -7.11 -10.34 -17.71
CA LEU A 68 -6.84 -10.86 -16.38
C LEU A 68 -6.49 -12.35 -16.40
N LEU A 69 -7.23 -13.16 -17.18
CA LEU A 69 -6.92 -14.58 -17.34
C LEU A 69 -5.56 -14.82 -18.03
N LEU A 70 -5.17 -13.96 -18.98
CA LEU A 70 -3.83 -14.01 -19.55
C LEU A 70 -2.76 -13.78 -18.47
N ILE A 71 -2.99 -12.83 -17.56
CA ILE A 71 -2.08 -12.59 -16.43
C ILE A 71 -2.06 -13.82 -15.52
N LYS A 72 -3.20 -14.43 -15.18
CA LYS A 72 -3.28 -15.66 -14.35
C LYS A 72 -2.37 -16.77 -14.87
N LEU A 73 -2.33 -16.96 -16.18
CA LEU A 73 -1.52 -17.99 -16.84
C LEU A 73 0.00 -17.73 -16.76
N ASN A 74 0.41 -16.47 -16.60
CA ASN A 74 1.83 -16.08 -16.66
C ASN A 74 2.39 -15.67 -15.30
N ASP A 75 1.55 -15.13 -14.42
CA ASP A 75 1.89 -14.57 -13.12
C ASP A 75 0.67 -14.62 -12.20
N LYS A 76 0.53 -15.74 -11.49
CA LYS A 76 -0.60 -16.00 -10.58
C LYS A 76 -0.65 -14.99 -9.43
N ASP A 77 0.51 -14.56 -8.92
CA ASP A 77 0.56 -13.63 -7.80
C ASP A 77 0.06 -12.25 -8.20
N GLU A 78 0.53 -11.74 -9.34
CA GLU A 78 0.05 -10.48 -9.90
C GLU A 78 -1.44 -10.53 -10.24
N TYR A 79 -1.90 -11.66 -10.80
CA TYR A 79 -3.32 -11.89 -11.05
C TYR A 79 -4.16 -11.76 -9.78
N GLU A 80 -3.76 -12.45 -8.71
CA GLU A 80 -4.49 -12.39 -7.43
C GLU A 80 -4.46 -10.99 -6.83
N ASN A 81 -3.34 -10.27 -6.94
CA ASN A 81 -3.23 -8.88 -6.48
C ASN A 81 -4.21 -7.95 -7.23
N LEU A 82 -4.25 -8.06 -8.57
CA LEU A 82 -5.14 -7.25 -9.40
C LEU A 82 -6.62 -7.61 -9.20
N LEU A 83 -6.92 -8.91 -9.05
CA LEU A 83 -8.26 -9.39 -8.77
C LEU A 83 -8.75 -8.92 -7.39
N TYR A 84 -7.89 -9.00 -6.38
CA TYR A 84 -8.16 -8.47 -5.03
C TYR A 84 -8.40 -6.97 -5.05
N ASP A 85 -7.55 -6.22 -5.75
CA ASP A 85 -7.71 -4.79 -5.92
C ASP A 85 -9.03 -4.43 -6.62
N TYR A 86 -9.45 -5.21 -7.60
CA TYR A 86 -10.74 -5.02 -8.24
C TYR A 86 -11.90 -5.30 -7.25
N LEU A 87 -11.86 -6.44 -6.56
CA LEU A 87 -12.86 -6.90 -5.59
C LEU A 87 -13.12 -5.93 -4.45
N TYR A 88 -12.07 -5.65 -3.68
CA TYR A 88 -12.21 -4.97 -2.39
C TYR A 88 -12.59 -3.50 -2.59
N LYS A 89 -12.23 -2.92 -3.74
CA LYS A 89 -12.53 -1.54 -4.11
C LYS A 89 -13.85 -1.39 -4.86
N PHE A 90 -14.59 -2.46 -5.18
CA PHE A 90 -15.86 -2.37 -5.92
C PHE A 90 -17.15 -2.65 -5.12
N LYS A 91 -17.10 -3.32 -3.95
CA LYS A 91 -18.32 -3.47 -3.12
C LYS A 91 -18.93 -2.11 -2.74
N ARG A 92 -20.17 -1.86 -3.16
CA ARG A 92 -20.95 -0.71 -2.71
C ARG A 92 -21.37 -0.94 -1.26
N TYR A 93 -21.08 0.03 -0.41
CA TYR A 93 -21.51 0.01 0.99
C TYR A 93 -22.49 1.15 1.20
N PRO A 94 -23.73 0.91 1.67
CA PRO A 94 -24.75 1.93 1.81
C PRO A 94 -24.31 3.16 2.61
N SER A 95 -23.35 3.01 3.52
CA SER A 95 -22.80 4.07 4.37
C SER A 95 -21.80 4.99 3.66
N TYR A 96 -21.50 4.78 2.38
CA TYR A 96 -20.50 5.57 1.67
C TYR A 96 -21.11 6.86 1.13
N THR A 97 -20.41 7.96 1.38
CA THR A 97 -20.66 9.27 0.77
C THR A 97 -20.38 9.23 -0.74
N ASP A 98 -21.00 10.14 -1.49
CA ASP A 98 -20.74 10.30 -2.94
C ASP A 98 -19.26 10.51 -3.25
N LYS A 99 -18.57 11.26 -2.38
CA LYS A 99 -17.13 11.47 -2.48
C LYS A 99 -16.33 10.17 -2.36
N GLN A 100 -16.74 9.27 -1.47
CA GLN A 100 -16.11 7.96 -1.33
C GLN A 100 -16.39 7.08 -2.55
N TYR A 101 -17.61 7.13 -3.11
CA TYR A 101 -17.92 6.44 -4.36
C TYR A 101 -17.10 6.95 -5.55
N ALA A 102 -16.94 8.27 -5.69
CA ALA A 102 -16.12 8.87 -6.74
C ALA A 102 -14.66 8.36 -6.67
N ARG A 103 -14.06 8.34 -5.47
CA ARG A 103 -12.70 7.81 -5.28
C ARG A 103 -12.58 6.32 -5.60
N ARG A 104 -13.61 5.53 -5.29
CA ARG A 104 -13.64 4.10 -5.63
C ARG A 104 -13.73 3.89 -7.14
N SER A 105 -14.58 4.65 -7.82
CA SER A 105 -14.70 4.63 -9.29
C SER A 105 -13.39 5.02 -9.97
N GLU A 106 -12.71 6.05 -9.48
CA GLU A 106 -11.38 6.44 -9.95
C GLU A 106 -10.34 5.31 -9.73
N GLN A 107 -10.31 4.73 -8.53
CA GLN A 107 -9.43 3.60 -8.22
C GLN A 107 -9.71 2.38 -9.11
N GLN A 108 -10.98 2.11 -9.42
CA GLN A 108 -11.35 1.03 -10.35
C GLN A 108 -10.74 1.27 -11.73
N ARG A 109 -10.89 2.49 -12.27
CA ARG A 109 -10.28 2.85 -13.57
C ARG A 109 -8.76 2.70 -13.57
N ILE A 110 -8.10 3.02 -12.46
CA ILE A 110 -6.65 2.79 -12.28
C ILE A 110 -6.33 1.29 -12.37
N THR A 111 -7.05 0.45 -11.62
CA THR A 111 -6.83 -1.00 -11.60
C THR A 111 -7.11 -1.63 -12.97
N GLU A 112 -8.16 -1.20 -13.67
CA GLU A 112 -8.46 -1.65 -15.04
C GLU A 112 -7.32 -1.30 -16.02
N LEU A 113 -6.75 -0.09 -15.92
CA LEU A 113 -5.59 0.30 -16.72
C LEU A 113 -4.33 -0.51 -16.37
N GLU A 114 -4.12 -0.84 -15.09
CA GLU A 114 -3.02 -1.72 -14.66
C GLU A 114 -3.14 -3.11 -15.26
N ILE A 115 -4.33 -3.70 -15.27
CA ILE A 115 -4.63 -4.98 -15.95
C ILE A 115 -4.26 -4.87 -17.44
N VAL A 116 -4.71 -3.82 -18.13
CA VAL A 116 -4.42 -3.62 -19.55
C VAL A 116 -2.92 -3.46 -19.81
N VAL A 117 -2.20 -2.71 -18.97
CA VAL A 117 -0.75 -2.51 -19.08
C VAL A 117 -0.03 -3.85 -18.93
N LYS A 118 -0.37 -4.64 -17.92
CA LYS A 118 0.25 -5.95 -17.67
C LYS A 118 -0.03 -6.94 -18.80
N ALA A 119 -1.29 -7.10 -19.18
CA ALA A 119 -1.66 -7.98 -20.28
C ALA A 119 -1.04 -7.54 -21.62
N THR A 120 -0.95 -6.23 -21.90
CA THR A 120 -0.27 -5.72 -23.11
C THR A 120 1.22 -5.98 -23.07
N THR A 121 1.85 -5.90 -21.89
CA THR A 121 3.27 -6.22 -21.71
C THR A 121 3.55 -7.69 -21.98
N LEU A 122 2.71 -8.60 -21.47
CA LEU A 122 2.80 -10.03 -21.76
C LEU A 122 2.66 -10.31 -23.26
N ARG A 123 1.67 -9.70 -23.92
CA ARG A 123 1.50 -9.82 -25.39
C ARG A 123 2.69 -9.28 -26.16
N TYR A 124 3.26 -8.15 -25.76
CA TYR A 124 4.46 -7.58 -26.38
C TYR A 124 5.65 -8.53 -26.29
N LYS A 125 5.89 -9.14 -25.12
CA LYS A 125 7.00 -10.07 -24.91
C LYS A 125 6.92 -11.28 -25.85
N ASN A 126 5.72 -11.79 -26.10
CA ASN A 126 5.46 -12.99 -26.89
C ASN A 126 5.12 -12.71 -28.37
N ALA A 127 5.08 -11.44 -28.79
CA ALA A 127 4.71 -11.05 -30.13
C ALA A 127 5.85 -11.19 -31.15
N ASP A 128 5.49 -11.43 -32.41
CA ASP A 128 6.40 -11.29 -33.54
C ASP A 128 6.81 -9.82 -33.76
N LYS A 129 7.84 -9.59 -34.59
CA LYS A 129 8.40 -8.24 -34.83
C LYS A 129 7.36 -7.23 -35.33
N LYS A 130 6.41 -7.64 -36.18
CA LYS A 130 5.37 -6.76 -36.74
C LYS A 130 4.32 -6.42 -35.68
N SER A 131 3.93 -7.41 -34.87
CA SER A 131 2.95 -7.20 -33.79
C SER A 131 3.52 -6.41 -32.60
N LYS A 132 4.84 -6.47 -32.36
CA LYS A 132 5.51 -5.73 -31.26
C LYS A 132 5.31 -4.23 -31.34
N GLU A 133 5.37 -3.63 -32.53
CA GLU A 133 5.16 -2.19 -32.69
C GLU A 133 3.73 -1.76 -32.30
N LYS A 134 2.73 -2.57 -32.69
CA LYS A 134 1.33 -2.36 -32.30
C LYS A 134 1.17 -2.42 -30.78
N TYR A 135 1.74 -3.44 -30.12
CA TYR A 135 1.65 -3.55 -28.67
C TYR A 135 2.44 -2.47 -27.94
N MET A 136 3.58 -2.02 -28.47
CA MET A 136 4.34 -0.90 -27.92
C MET A 136 3.51 0.39 -27.94
N THR A 137 2.85 0.68 -29.06
CA THR A 137 1.95 1.85 -29.17
C THR A 137 0.78 1.77 -28.19
N ARG A 138 0.17 0.59 -28.05
CA ARG A 138 -0.90 0.35 -27.08
C ARG A 138 -0.41 0.53 -25.63
N LEU A 139 0.78 0.01 -25.32
CA LEU A 139 1.39 0.12 -24.00
C LEU A 139 1.67 1.57 -23.63
N LYS A 140 2.29 2.35 -24.54
CA LYS A 140 2.53 3.79 -24.35
C LYS A 140 1.23 4.54 -24.04
N ARG A 141 0.18 4.29 -24.82
CA ARG A 141 -1.14 4.91 -24.61
C ARG A 141 -1.74 4.56 -23.24
N ALA A 142 -1.66 3.28 -22.85
CA ALA A 142 -2.19 2.83 -21.57
C ALA A 142 -1.41 3.42 -20.38
N LEU A 143 -0.08 3.47 -20.48
CA LEU A 143 0.79 4.06 -19.47
C LEU A 143 0.56 5.57 -19.30
N ASN A 144 0.42 6.33 -20.39
CA ASN A 144 0.12 7.76 -20.30
C ASN A 144 -1.21 7.99 -19.56
N LYS A 145 -2.28 7.28 -19.95
CA LYS A 145 -3.57 7.36 -19.26
C LYS A 145 -3.49 6.98 -17.78
N LEU A 146 -2.71 5.95 -17.46
CA LEU A 146 -2.52 5.51 -16.08
C LEU A 146 -1.75 6.55 -15.27
N PHE A 147 -0.75 7.18 -15.88
CA PHE A 147 0.02 8.27 -15.27
C PHE A 147 -0.87 9.48 -14.99
N ASP A 148 -1.59 9.98 -15.99
CA ASP A 148 -2.48 11.13 -15.87
C ASP A 148 -3.52 10.92 -14.76
N LEU A 149 -4.14 9.74 -14.72
CA LEU A 149 -5.14 9.40 -13.71
C LEU A 149 -4.55 9.29 -12.29
N LYS A 150 -3.34 8.73 -12.17
CA LYS A 150 -2.63 8.69 -10.87
C LYS A 150 -2.19 10.08 -10.43
N GLU A 151 -1.77 10.93 -11.35
CA GLU A 151 -1.38 12.31 -11.07
C GLU A 151 -2.58 13.14 -10.60
N GLU A 152 -3.70 13.07 -11.31
CA GLU A 152 -4.96 13.73 -10.94
C GLU A 152 -5.40 13.31 -9.53
N ARG A 153 -5.39 12.00 -9.25
CA ARG A 153 -5.69 11.48 -7.92
C ARG A 153 -4.78 12.06 -6.84
N ARG A 154 -3.48 12.15 -7.11
CA ARG A 154 -2.51 12.73 -6.15
C ARG A 154 -2.77 14.21 -5.92
N LYS A 155 -3.05 14.98 -6.98
CA LYS A 155 -3.44 16.40 -6.88
C LYS A 155 -4.69 16.56 -6.00
N ASN A 156 -5.71 15.73 -6.22
CA ASN A 156 -6.93 15.73 -5.42
C ASN A 156 -6.66 15.39 -3.94
N GLN A 157 -5.80 14.40 -3.67
CA GLN A 157 -5.40 14.06 -2.31
C GLN A 157 -4.67 15.21 -1.61
N ILE A 158 -3.75 15.87 -2.31
CA ILE A 158 -3.01 17.03 -1.79
C ILE A 158 -3.99 18.14 -1.42
N ASN A 159 -4.86 18.54 -2.36
CA ASN A 159 -5.85 19.60 -2.12
C ASN A 159 -6.76 19.32 -0.91
N GLU A 160 -7.13 18.05 -0.68
CA GLU A 160 -7.94 17.68 0.49
C GLU A 160 -7.15 17.74 1.80
N LEU A 161 -5.90 17.32 1.78
CA LEU A 161 -5.03 17.38 2.96
C LEU A 161 -4.74 18.83 3.33
N GLU A 162 -4.52 19.70 2.35
CA GLU A 162 -4.35 21.13 2.57
C GLU A 162 -5.58 21.76 3.22
N LYS A 163 -6.79 21.47 2.71
CA LYS A 163 -8.05 21.93 3.34
C LYS A 163 -8.20 21.44 4.78
N LYS A 164 -7.87 20.18 5.04
CA LYS A 164 -7.91 19.62 6.40
C LYS A 164 -6.91 20.33 7.32
N LEU A 165 -5.70 20.57 6.82
CA LEU A 165 -4.66 21.26 7.57
C LEU A 165 -5.08 22.70 7.90
N GLU A 166 -5.68 23.41 6.94
CA GLU A 166 -6.21 24.76 7.15
C GLU A 166 -7.30 24.77 8.23
N ASN A 167 -8.27 23.84 8.16
CA ASN A 167 -9.33 23.74 9.16
C ASN A 167 -8.79 23.43 10.56
N LEU A 168 -7.80 22.54 10.67
CA LEU A 168 -7.14 22.23 11.94
C LEU A 168 -6.39 23.44 12.50
N LYS A 169 -5.70 24.20 11.64
CA LYS A 169 -5.03 25.45 12.04
C LYS A 169 -6.03 26.49 12.55
N LYS A 170 -7.16 26.68 11.85
CA LYS A 170 -8.25 27.56 12.28
C LYS A 170 -8.79 27.13 13.64
N GLY A 171 -9.09 25.84 13.81
CA GLY A 171 -9.56 25.30 15.09
C GLY A 171 -8.55 25.50 16.24
N LEU A 172 -7.24 25.37 15.97
CA LEU A 172 -6.20 25.67 16.95
C LEU A 172 -6.13 27.15 17.32
N SER A 173 -6.27 28.07 16.36
CA SER A 173 -6.30 29.51 16.63
C SER A 173 -7.48 29.88 17.54
N VAL A 174 -8.69 29.43 17.18
CA VAL A 174 -9.91 29.64 17.97
C VAL A 174 -9.76 29.10 19.39
N ARG A 175 -9.17 27.90 19.55
CA ARG A 175 -8.91 27.34 20.90
C ARG A 175 -7.86 28.11 21.67
N ALA A 176 -6.84 28.64 21.01
CA ALA A 176 -5.80 29.44 21.65
C ALA A 176 -6.37 30.78 22.14
N GLU A 177 -7.16 31.45 21.30
CA GLU A 177 -7.85 32.71 21.61
C GLU A 177 -8.82 32.54 22.78
N ASN A 178 -9.60 31.44 22.79
CA ASN A 178 -10.60 31.17 23.82
C ASN A 178 -10.09 30.34 25.00
N LYS A 179 -8.76 30.12 25.11
CA LYS A 179 -8.18 29.20 26.11
C LYS A 179 -8.65 29.47 27.54
N LYS A 180 -8.68 30.74 27.95
CA LYS A 180 -9.07 31.13 29.32
C LYS A 180 -10.53 30.80 29.61
N GLU A 181 -11.42 31.07 28.65
CA GLU A 181 -12.84 30.74 28.76
C GLU A 181 -13.08 29.23 28.82
N ILE A 182 -12.45 28.48 27.91
CA ILE A 182 -12.49 27.01 27.87
C ILE A 182 -12.04 26.43 29.22
N VAL A 183 -10.94 26.93 29.78
CA VAL A 183 -10.43 26.46 31.08
C VAL A 183 -11.41 26.81 32.21
N ASN A 184 -11.94 28.02 32.24
CA ASN A 184 -12.90 28.44 33.27
C ASN A 184 -14.20 27.63 33.21
N GLN A 185 -14.71 27.35 32.01
CA GLN A 185 -15.86 26.49 31.80
C GLN A 185 -15.57 25.07 32.30
N ARG A 186 -14.41 24.51 31.95
CA ARG A 186 -14.01 23.18 32.41
C ARG A 186 -13.88 23.08 33.92
N ILE A 187 -13.36 24.13 34.58
CA ILE A 187 -13.30 24.21 36.05
C ILE A 187 -14.72 24.19 36.62
N LYS A 188 -15.66 24.97 36.07
CA LYS A 188 -17.06 24.97 36.53
C LYS A 188 -17.73 23.61 36.35
N GLU A 189 -17.54 22.93 35.23
CA GLU A 189 -18.05 21.57 34.97
C GLU A 189 -17.56 20.57 36.02
N LEU A 190 -16.24 20.58 36.30
CA LEU A 190 -15.61 19.65 37.24
C LEU A 190 -16.07 19.88 38.68
N LEU A 191 -16.32 21.13 39.07
CA LEU A 191 -16.73 21.48 40.44
C LEU A 191 -18.23 21.28 40.71
N ASN A 192 -19.08 21.48 39.69
CA ASN A 192 -20.53 21.50 39.89
C ASN A 192 -21.26 20.24 39.42
N GLY A 193 -20.54 19.19 38.99
CA GLY A 193 -21.13 17.90 38.60
C GLY A 193 -22.17 17.98 37.48
N GLY A 194 -22.14 19.05 36.68
CA GLY A 194 -23.22 19.43 35.78
C GLY A 194 -23.03 18.94 34.34
N ASN A 195 -24.02 18.16 33.89
CA ASN A 195 -24.36 17.72 32.53
C ASN A 195 -23.42 18.12 31.38
N TYR A 196 -22.80 17.08 30.81
CA TYR A 196 -22.18 17.04 29.50
C TYR A 196 -23.02 17.76 28.44
N PHE A 197 -22.48 18.74 27.71
CA PHE A 197 -22.93 19.01 26.33
C PHE A 197 -21.87 19.66 25.43
N ASN A 198 -22.08 19.42 24.13
CA ASN A 198 -21.13 19.33 23.00
C ASN A 198 -20.27 20.54 22.66
N TRP A 199 -19.04 20.22 22.23
CA TRP A 199 -18.13 21.08 21.48
C TRP A 199 -18.37 20.86 19.98
N GLU A 200 -19.17 21.72 19.33
CA GLU A 200 -19.17 21.89 17.87
C GLU A 200 -18.59 23.25 17.49
#